data_AF-A0ABD0L739-F1
#
_entry.id   AF-A0ABD0L739-F1
#
_cell.length_a   1.000
_cell.length_b   1.000
_cell.length_c   1.000
_cell.angle_alpha   90.00
_cell.angle_beta   90.00
_cell.angle_gamma   90.00
#
_symmetry.space_group_name_H-M   'P 1'
#
loop_
_entity.id
_entity.type
_entity.pdbx_description
1 polymer ?
#
loop_
_entity_poly.entity_id
_entity_poly.type
_entity_poly.pdbx_seq_one_letter_code
_entity_poly.pdbx_strand_id
1 'polypeptide(L)'
;MANATSHTDKDTFTETTLLMTTTARQEEILPGIMSEATLYTIQSVVNGGILPVLVLFGVICNVINMAVFVRQGLGDRINLCLFSLALSDSGFLMSHLASRIYSLFYLFSSAVGRFWE
;
A
#
# COMPACT_ATOMS: atom_id res chain seq x y z
N MET A 1 59.02 5.39 -25.81
CA MET A 1 57.65 4.86 -25.64
C MET A 1 57.10 5.25 -24.26
N ALA A 2 56.92 6.55 -23.97
CA ALA A 2 56.59 7.03 -22.61
C ALA A 2 55.53 8.16 -22.61
N ASN A 3 54.56 8.11 -23.53
CA ASN A 3 53.55 9.18 -23.67
C ASN A 3 52.08 8.70 -23.57
N ALA A 4 51.84 7.40 -23.41
CA ALA A 4 50.47 6.85 -23.42
C ALA A 4 49.91 6.56 -22.01
N THR A 5 50.77 6.42 -21.00
CA THR A 5 50.39 6.09 -19.61
C THR A 5 50.04 7.31 -18.76
N SER A 6 50.45 8.52 -19.16
CA SER A 6 50.15 9.76 -18.43
C SER A 6 48.73 10.29 -18.67
N HIS A 7 48.13 9.93 -19.81
CA HIS A 7 46.78 10.35 -20.18
C HIS A 7 45.72 9.51 -19.47
N THR A 8 45.92 8.19 -19.44
CA THR A 8 44.98 7.21 -18.87
C THR A 8 44.78 7.39 -17.37
N ASP A 9 45.82 7.81 -16.64
CA ASP A 9 45.76 8.03 -15.19
C ASP A 9 44.92 9.27 -14.83
N LYS A 10 45.02 10.33 -15.64
CA LYS A 10 44.20 11.55 -15.47
C LYS A 10 42.74 11.30 -15.78
N ASP A 11 42.47 10.49 -16.79
CA ASP A 11 41.11 10.10 -17.16
C ASP A 11 40.49 9.23 -16.06
N THR A 12 41.26 8.26 -15.55
CA THR A 12 40.83 7.38 -14.45
C THR A 12 40.57 8.16 -13.16
N PHE A 13 41.44 9.13 -12.83
CA PHE A 13 41.27 10.01 -11.67
C PHE A 13 40.04 10.94 -11.83
N THR A 14 39.77 11.41 -13.05
CA THR A 14 38.61 12.25 -13.34
C THR A 14 37.31 11.45 -13.23
N GLU A 15 37.28 10.22 -13.75
CA GLU A 15 36.12 9.32 -13.62
C GLU A 15 35.86 8.90 -12.18
N THR A 16 36.91 8.60 -11.40
CA THR A 16 36.75 8.28 -9.97
C THR A 16 36.28 9.49 -9.16
N THR A 17 36.77 10.70 -9.47
CA THR A 17 36.27 11.93 -8.84
C THR A 17 34.82 12.22 -9.21
N LEU A 18 34.43 11.95 -10.46
CA LEU A 18 33.05 12.09 -10.94
C LEU A 18 32.14 11.05 -10.26
N LEU A 19 32.58 9.80 -10.15
CA LEU A 19 31.88 8.73 -9.43
C LEU A 19 31.70 9.04 -7.95
N MET A 20 32.72 9.56 -7.27
CA MET A 20 32.62 9.96 -5.87
C MET A 20 31.71 11.18 -5.69
N THR A 21 31.73 12.14 -6.61
CA THR A 21 30.85 13.33 -6.57
C THR A 21 29.39 12.97 -6.86
N THR A 22 29.11 12.04 -7.80
CA THR A 22 27.73 11.57 -8.04
C THR A 22 27.23 10.68 -6.91
N THR A 23 28.09 9.89 -6.27
CA THR A 23 27.68 9.04 -5.14
C THR A 23 27.38 9.91 -3.91
N ALA A 24 28.22 10.92 -3.63
CA ALA A 24 27.96 11.90 -2.57
C ALA A 24 26.69 12.74 -2.83
N ARG A 25 26.43 13.15 -4.09
CA ARG A 25 25.13 13.78 -4.45
C ARG A 25 23.96 12.82 -4.28
N GLN A 26 24.13 11.55 -4.60
CA GLN A 26 23.04 10.57 -4.52
C GLN A 26 22.68 10.25 -3.06
N GLU A 27 23.66 10.31 -2.14
CA GLU A 27 23.44 10.22 -0.70
C GLU A 27 22.81 11.50 -0.11
N GLU A 28 22.92 12.66 -0.78
CA GLU A 28 22.24 13.91 -0.42
C GLU A 28 20.83 14.03 -1.01
N ILE A 29 20.52 13.29 -2.09
CA ILE A 29 19.18 13.23 -2.71
C ILE A 29 18.29 12.17 -2.04
N LEU A 30 18.87 11.16 -1.38
CA LEU A 30 18.16 10.08 -0.69
C LEU A 30 17.84 10.22 0.82
N PRO A 31 18.14 11.31 1.56
CA PRO A 31 17.66 11.51 2.93
C PRO A 31 16.49 12.51 3.01
N GLY A 32 15.76 12.75 1.91
CA GLY A 32 14.83 13.88 1.85
C GLY A 32 13.64 13.81 0.89
N ILE A 33 13.31 12.68 0.28
CA ILE A 33 12.12 12.62 -0.59
C ILE A 33 10.82 12.57 0.23
N MET A 34 10.86 12.02 1.46
CA MET A 34 9.71 12.09 2.37
C MET A 34 10.16 12.04 3.82
N SER A 35 9.76 13.02 4.63
CA SER A 35 9.93 12.98 6.08
C SER A 35 9.16 11.79 6.65
N GLU A 36 9.73 11.08 7.64
CA GLU A 36 9.06 10.00 8.39
C GLU A 36 7.67 10.42 8.88
N ALA A 37 7.52 11.68 9.29
CA ALA A 37 6.24 12.25 9.70
C ALA A 37 5.21 12.29 8.56
N THR A 38 5.66 12.56 7.33
CA THR A 38 4.82 12.56 6.13
C THR A 38 4.41 11.14 5.75
N LEU A 39 5.32 10.17 5.83
CA LEU A 39 5.02 8.75 5.63
C LEU A 39 3.94 8.27 6.61
N TYR A 40 4.12 8.58 7.89
CA TYR A 40 3.15 8.22 8.93
C TYR A 40 1.78 8.85 8.69
N THR A 41 1.75 10.13 8.29
CA THR A 41 0.50 10.84 8.00
C THR A 41 -0.22 10.23 6.80
N ILE A 42 0.49 9.96 5.70
CA ILE A 42 -0.08 9.32 4.52
C ILE A 42 -0.59 7.93 4.88
N GLN A 43 0.20 7.13 5.60
CA GLN A 43 -0.18 5.79 6.00
C GLN A 43 -1.40 5.78 6.91
N SER A 44 -1.52 6.77 7.81
CA SER A 44 -2.67 6.94 8.69
C SER A 44 -3.94 7.32 7.92
N VAL A 45 -3.85 8.29 7.00
CA VAL A 45 -5.00 8.71 6.17
C VAL A 45 -5.46 7.59 5.24
N VAL A 46 -4.51 6.88 4.62
CA VAL A 46 -4.81 5.78 3.69
C VAL A 46 -5.44 4.61 4.43
N ASN A 47 -4.81 4.12 5.51
CA ASN A 47 -5.33 2.96 6.25
C ASN A 47 -6.56 3.29 7.12
N GLY A 48 -6.64 4.50 7.67
CA GLY A 48 -7.71 4.91 8.58
C GLY A 48 -8.92 5.54 7.87
N GLY A 49 -8.72 6.12 6.68
CA GLY A 49 -9.78 6.80 5.94
C GLY A 49 -10.13 6.13 4.62
N ILE A 50 -9.18 6.06 3.68
CA ILE A 50 -9.46 5.66 2.30
C ILE A 50 -9.80 4.17 2.18
N LEU A 51 -8.97 3.29 2.75
CA LEU A 51 -9.21 1.84 2.74
C LEU A 51 -10.58 1.47 3.35
N PRO A 52 -10.97 1.91 4.55
CA PRO A 52 -12.24 1.49 5.13
C PRO A 52 -13.45 1.95 4.32
N VAL A 53 -13.42 3.15 3.75
CA VAL A 53 -14.48 3.65 2.86
C VAL A 53 -14.58 2.80 1.60
N LEU A 54 -13.43 2.51 0.97
CA LEU A 54 -13.37 1.70 -0.24
C LEU A 54 -13.84 0.26 0.02
N VAL A 55 -13.51 -0.28 1.20
CA VAL A 55 -13.97 -1.60 1.63
C VAL A 55 -15.48 -1.60 1.85
N LEU A 56 -16.05 -0.57 2.50
CA LEU A 56 -17.50 -0.42 2.68
C LEU A 56 -18.24 -0.37 1.34
N PHE A 57 -17.72 0.43 0.41
CA PHE A 57 -18.30 0.57 -0.92
C PHE A 57 -18.21 -0.75 -1.71
N GLY A 58 -17.07 -1.44 -1.62
CA GLY A 58 -16.85 -2.76 -2.21
C GLY A 58 -17.84 -3.81 -1.67
N VAL A 59 -18.10 -3.82 -0.37
CA VAL A 59 -19.11 -4.72 0.23
C VAL A 59 -20.50 -4.42 -0.31
N ILE A 60 -20.93 -3.14 -0.31
CA ILE A 60 -22.26 -2.75 -0.81
C ILE A 60 -22.43 -3.16 -2.28
N CYS A 61 -21.48 -2.81 -3.14
CA CYS A 61 -21.54 -3.15 -4.56
C CYS A 61 -21.59 -4.67 -4.80
N ASN A 62 -20.74 -5.45 -4.12
CA ASN A 62 -20.72 -6.90 -4.30
C ASN A 62 -21.99 -7.58 -3.75
N VAL A 63 -22.56 -7.07 -2.66
CA VAL A 63 -23.85 -7.55 -2.13
C VAL A 63 -25.00 -7.23 -3.09
N ILE A 64 -25.02 -6.04 -3.69
CA ILE A 64 -26.01 -5.68 -4.71
C ILE A 64 -25.88 -6.60 -5.93
N ASN A 65 -24.65 -6.87 -6.39
CA ASN A 65 -24.40 -7.80 -7.49
C ASN A 65 -24.96 -9.19 -7.17
N MET A 66 -24.71 -9.73 -5.98
CA MET A 66 -25.34 -10.99 -5.55
C MET A 66 -26.87 -10.94 -5.57
N ALA A 67 -27.46 -9.91 -4.97
CA ALA A 67 -28.91 -9.78 -4.84
C ALA A 67 -29.60 -9.70 -6.22
N VAL A 68 -28.96 -9.03 -7.19
CA VAL A 68 -29.42 -8.94 -8.57
C VAL A 68 -29.33 -10.29 -9.27
N PHE A 69 -28.19 -11.00 -9.16
CA PHE A 69 -28.02 -12.30 -9.80
C PHE A 69 -28.92 -13.39 -9.20
N VAL A 70 -29.18 -13.35 -7.89
CA VAL A 70 -30.15 -14.23 -7.23
C VAL A 70 -31.57 -13.97 -7.77
N ARG A 71 -31.92 -12.71 -8.04
CA ARG A 71 -33.22 -12.35 -8.62
C ARG A 71 -33.36 -12.66 -10.11
N GLN A 72 -32.28 -12.64 -10.87
CA GLN A 72 -32.29 -12.93 -12.32
C GLN A 72 -32.31 -14.44 -12.63
N GLY A 73 -32.04 -15.30 -11.64
CA GLY A 73 -32.01 -16.75 -11.79
C GLY A 73 -30.63 -17.24 -12.25
N LEU A 74 -30.00 -18.13 -11.45
CA LEU A 74 -28.67 -18.69 -11.71
C LEU A 74 -28.65 -19.77 -12.83
N GLY A 75 -29.49 -19.62 -13.86
CA GLY A 75 -29.61 -20.58 -14.96
C GLY A 75 -28.47 -20.52 -15.97
N ASP A 76 -27.86 -19.34 -16.15
CA ASP A 76 -26.74 -19.14 -17.06
C ASP A 76 -25.38 -19.19 -16.34
N ARG A 77 -24.42 -19.88 -16.97
CA ARG A 77 -23.06 -20.10 -16.43
C ARG A 77 -22.32 -18.79 -16.15
N ILE A 78 -22.64 -17.72 -16.90
CA ILE A 78 -22.05 -16.39 -16.75
C ILE A 78 -22.49 -15.74 -15.43
N ASN A 79 -23.79 -15.81 -15.11
CA ASN A 79 -24.34 -15.22 -13.88
C ASN A 79 -23.81 -15.94 -12.63
N LEU A 80 -23.62 -17.25 -12.70
CA LEU A 80 -23.00 -18.03 -11.62
C LEU A 80 -21.51 -17.66 -11.41
N CYS A 81 -20.79 -17.39 -12.49
CA CYS A 81 -19.39 -16.95 -12.42
C CYS A 81 -19.29 -15.57 -11.76
N LEU A 82 -20.11 -14.61 -12.20
CA LEU A 82 -20.15 -13.26 -11.62
C LEU A 82 -20.62 -13.27 -10.16
N PHE A 83 -21.58 -14.13 -9.82
CA PHE A 83 -22.00 -14.34 -8.44
C PHE A 83 -20.85 -14.89 -7.57
N SER A 84 -20.12 -15.89 -8.05
CA SER A 84 -18.99 -16.47 -7.31
C SER A 84 -17.83 -15.49 -7.13
N LEU A 85 -17.56 -14.64 -8.14
CA LEU A 85 -16.58 -13.57 -8.05
C LEU A 85 -16.98 -12.54 -6.98
N ALA A 86 -18.23 -12.07 -7.02
CA ALA A 86 -18.78 -11.16 -6.02
C ALA A 86 -18.80 -11.76 -4.59
N LEU A 87 -18.96 -13.09 -4.48
CA LEU A 87 -18.87 -13.84 -3.22
C LEU A 87 -17.47 -13.91 -2.65
N SER A 88 -16.50 -14.20 -3.51
CA SER A 88 -15.09 -14.15 -3.12
C SER A 88 -14.69 -12.74 -2.64
N ASP A 89 -15.06 -11.71 -3.40
CA ASP A 89 -14.72 -10.33 -3.07
C ASP A 89 -15.41 -9.87 -1.78
N SER A 90 -16.71 -10.16 -1.62
CA SER A 90 -17.43 -9.84 -0.38
C SER A 90 -16.84 -10.56 0.83
N GLY A 91 -16.50 -11.84 0.70
CA GLY A 91 -15.91 -12.64 1.77
C GLY A 91 -14.52 -12.13 2.19
N PHE A 92 -13.69 -11.75 1.21
CA PHE A 92 -12.38 -11.15 1.48
C PHE A 92 -12.50 -9.78 2.18
N LEU A 93 -13.38 -8.91 1.67
CA LEU A 93 -13.64 -7.60 2.24
C LEU A 93 -14.20 -7.70 3.68
N MET A 94 -15.12 -8.64 3.92
CA MET A 94 -15.68 -8.91 5.25
C MET A 94 -14.61 -9.36 6.24
N SER A 95 -13.72 -10.26 5.81
CA SER A 95 -12.60 -10.74 6.65
C SER A 95 -11.62 -9.61 6.99
N HIS A 96 -11.39 -8.69 6.04
CA HIS A 96 -10.55 -7.52 6.26
C HIS A 96 -11.19 -6.54 7.26
N LEU A 97 -12.49 -6.25 7.13
CA LEU A 97 -13.22 -5.42 8.10
C LEU A 97 -13.21 -6.02 9.50
N ALA A 98 -13.47 -7.33 9.63
CA ALA A 98 -13.46 -8.01 10.91
C ALA A 98 -12.10 -7.83 11.61
N SER A 99 -10.99 -8.04 10.90
CA SER A 99 -9.64 -7.84 11.43
C SER A 99 -9.40 -6.41 11.93
N ARG A 100 -9.91 -5.40 11.21
CA ARG A 100 -9.79 -3.99 11.60
C ARG A 100 -10.68 -3.64 12.80
N ILE A 101 -11.89 -4.20 12.87
CA ILE A 101 -12.82 -4.04 14.00
C ILE A 101 -12.23 -4.64 15.27
N TYR A 102 -11.62 -5.83 15.21
CA TYR A 102 -10.93 -6.43 16.36
C TYR A 102 -9.80 -5.54 16.90
N SER A 103 -9.02 -4.92 16.01
CA SER A 103 -7.96 -3.99 16.39
C SER A 103 -8.51 -2.72 17.07
N LEU A 104 -9.59 -2.15 16.53
CA LEU A 104 -10.27 -1.00 17.14
C LEU A 104 -10.89 -1.34 18.49
N PHE A 105 -11.51 -2.52 18.62
CA PHE A 105 -12.11 -2.99 19.87
C PHE A 105 -11.05 -3.20 20.96
N TYR A 106 -9.86 -3.71 20.61
CA TYR A 106 -8.74 -3.85 21.54
C TYR A 106 -8.15 -2.50 21.96
N LEU A 107 -8.09 -1.52 21.04
CA LEU A 107 -7.65 -0.17 21.36
C LEU A 107 -8.68 0.54 22.25
N PHE A 108 -9.96 0.37 21.97
CA PHE A 108 -11.04 0.91 22.79
C PHE A 108 -11.08 0.26 24.19
N SER A 109 -10.94 -1.06 24.27
CA SER A 109 -10.91 -1.77 25.55
C SER A 109 -9.70 -1.35 26.38
N SER A 110 -8.54 -1.18 25.76
CA SER A 110 -7.34 -0.67 26.45
C SER A 110 -7.47 0.82 26.83
N ALA A 111 -8.19 1.63 26.07
CA ALA A 111 -8.47 3.03 26.42
C ALA A 111 -9.44 3.16 27.59
N VAL A 112 -10.48 2.32 27.64
CA VAL A 112 -11.41 2.24 28.78
C VAL A 112 -10.69 1.73 30.03
N GLY A 113 -9.80 0.75 29.91
CA GLY A 113 -8.99 0.26 31.02
C GLY A 113 -8.14 1.36 31.67
N ARG A 114 -7.53 2.25 30.86
CA ARG A 114 -6.75 3.40 31.37
C ARG A 114 -7.58 4.50 32.02
N PHE A 115 -8.89 4.55 31.78
CA PHE A 115 -9.77 5.55 32.40
C PHE A 115 -10.26 5.11 33.79
N TRP A 116 -10.13 3.83 34.12
CA TRP A 116 -10.64 3.24 35.36
C TRP A 116 -9.55 2.94 36.40
N GLU A 117 -8.28 3.22 36.09
CA GLU A 117 -7.16 3.31 37.05
C GLU A 117 -6.90 4.77 37.44
#